data_AF-A0A2H3TQ57-F1
#
_entry.id   AF-A0A2H3TQ57-F1
#
_cell.length_a   1.000
_cell.length_b   1.000
_cell.length_c   1.000
_cell.angle_alpha   90.00
_cell.angle_beta   90.00
_cell.angle_gamma   90.00
#
_symmetry.space_group_name_H-M   'P 1'
#
loop_
_entity.id
_entity.type
_entity.pdbx_description
1 polymer ?
#
loop_
_entity_poly.entity_id
_entity_poly.type
_entity_poly.pdbx_seq_one_letter_code
_entity_poly.pdbx_strand_id
1 'polypeptide(L)'
;MTSQRDTFDPANVPTPENMGERRGYIDQYIQRFHSDLVPRIEEKRKASYPIVCKHYHEQRGQIEVPSVYFEYVVDKTMWKNIFKPLGGGATPAWPWEKGPEADDMSDGMSNVYREWRIENGLPIATPQQEADNSSDHLINRVKNPVVVDQALREALWLRCFGPNQHTGFIRGPFALNLPVWVDFENLVLGDNGRDIDAINDRIVEPGLVVSWEIYNAAPLGLVVPLGLVIGFKDEASQTLPQVQRNLITLWCDVVAWFCEAVAGGTVSLASYLRVIQVTSYALQRTPAHEQAHSSWERALQAPQHFASQARERRETLKKWAPMVKQIIKKPFGEAEQELGTWIWSNDADLVEREIRLAIVREIWLYGSSKPEVIRRAFNWLTYFSTNLDPSI
;
A
#
# COMPACT_ATOMS: atom_id res chain seq x y z
N MET A 1 -48.74 -20.86 26.21
CA MET A 1 -47.96 -20.27 27.32
C MET A 1 -46.53 -20.80 27.20
N THR A 2 -45.59 -19.86 27.22
CA THR A 2 -44.13 -20.01 27.37
C THR A 2 -43.40 -20.93 26.39
N SER A 3 -43.07 -20.38 25.21
CA SER A 3 -41.92 -20.84 24.43
C SER A 3 -40.66 -20.28 25.06
N GLN A 4 -40.17 -20.96 26.10
CA GLN A 4 -38.77 -20.87 26.51
C GLN A 4 -37.94 -21.44 25.36
N ARG A 5 -37.51 -20.59 24.43
CA ARG A 5 -36.34 -20.90 23.60
C ARG A 5 -35.16 -20.69 24.52
N ASP A 6 -34.54 -21.79 24.92
CA ASP A 6 -33.31 -21.83 25.69
C ASP A 6 -32.29 -20.87 25.10
N THR A 7 -32.21 -19.70 25.73
CA THR A 7 -31.09 -18.78 25.59
C THR A 7 -29.86 -19.58 26.01
N PHE A 8 -29.00 -19.85 25.04
CA PHE A 8 -27.56 -19.81 25.25
C PHE A 8 -27.26 -18.82 26.39
N ASP A 9 -26.66 -19.31 27.48
CA ASP A 9 -26.76 -18.74 28.83
C ASP A 9 -26.66 -17.19 28.82
N PRO A 10 -27.71 -16.45 29.23
CA PRO A 10 -27.68 -14.99 29.31
C PRO A 10 -26.52 -14.47 30.16
N ALA A 11 -26.00 -15.26 31.11
CA ALA A 11 -24.86 -14.92 31.93
C ALA A 11 -23.52 -14.96 31.17
N ASN A 12 -23.47 -15.56 29.98
CA ASN A 12 -22.27 -15.75 29.15
C ASN A 12 -22.33 -15.00 27.80
N VAL A 13 -23.24 -14.04 27.65
CA VAL A 13 -23.24 -13.15 26.48
C VAL A 13 -22.04 -12.21 26.59
N PRO A 14 -21.09 -12.24 25.64
CA PRO A 14 -19.91 -11.39 25.72
C PRO A 14 -20.28 -9.91 25.54
N THR A 15 -19.37 -9.04 25.94
CA THR A 15 -19.50 -7.59 25.74
C THR A 15 -19.68 -7.28 24.25
N PRO A 16 -20.71 -6.50 23.86
CA PRO A 16 -21.03 -6.26 22.45
C PRO A 16 -20.00 -5.41 21.72
N GLU A 17 -19.04 -4.77 22.40
CA GLU A 17 -17.96 -3.95 21.84
C GLU A 17 -16.91 -4.85 21.16
N ASN A 18 -16.55 -5.99 21.79
CA ASN A 18 -15.52 -6.89 21.29
C ASN A 18 -16.02 -7.69 20.08
N MET A 19 -15.60 -7.29 18.88
CA MET A 19 -16.01 -7.92 17.63
C MET A 19 -15.69 -9.42 17.56
N GLY A 20 -14.51 -9.83 18.05
CA GLY A 20 -14.08 -11.22 18.00
C GLY A 20 -14.98 -12.13 18.85
N GLU A 21 -15.21 -11.74 20.10
CA GLU A 21 -16.07 -12.48 21.03
C GLU A 21 -17.54 -12.48 20.55
N ARG A 22 -18.04 -11.33 20.09
CA ARG A 22 -19.39 -11.18 19.56
C ARG A 22 -19.65 -12.11 18.38
N ARG A 23 -18.74 -12.13 17.40
CA ARG A 23 -18.86 -13.01 16.22
C ARG A 23 -18.69 -14.48 16.58
N GLY A 24 -17.77 -14.80 17.49
CA GLY A 24 -17.62 -16.14 18.04
C GLY A 24 -18.91 -16.67 18.69
N TYR A 25 -19.59 -15.82 19.46
CA TYR A 25 -20.90 -16.16 20.05
C TYR A 25 -21.98 -16.41 19.00
N ILE A 26 -22.09 -15.52 17.99
CA ILE A 26 -23.07 -15.66 16.90
C ILE A 26 -22.85 -16.98 16.15
N ASP A 27 -21.59 -17.27 15.80
CA ASP A 27 -21.23 -18.47 15.04
C ASP A 27 -21.53 -19.74 15.86
N GLN A 28 -21.21 -19.75 17.16
CA GLN A 28 -21.54 -20.87 18.06
C GLN A 28 -23.05 -21.08 18.21
N TYR A 29 -23.82 -20.00 18.36
CA TYR A 29 -25.27 -20.09 18.47
C TYR A 29 -25.87 -20.71 17.21
N ILE A 30 -25.48 -20.22 16.03
CA ILE A 30 -25.97 -20.73 14.74
C ILE A 30 -25.52 -22.19 14.57
N GLN A 31 -24.26 -22.51 14.87
CA GLN A 31 -23.76 -23.88 14.81
C GLN A 31 -24.56 -24.85 15.70
N ARG A 32 -25.00 -24.39 16.88
CA ARG A 32 -25.70 -25.23 17.86
C ARG A 32 -27.17 -25.45 17.52
N PHE A 33 -27.88 -24.40 17.10
CA PHE A 33 -29.34 -24.42 16.95
C PHE A 33 -29.83 -24.39 15.50
N HIS A 34 -28.97 -23.98 14.57
CA HIS A 34 -29.30 -23.75 13.15
C HIS A 34 -28.10 -24.13 12.25
N SER A 35 -27.54 -25.33 12.45
CA SER A 35 -26.30 -25.76 11.81
C SER A 35 -26.37 -25.73 10.27
N ASP A 36 -27.57 -25.83 9.70
CA ASP A 36 -27.86 -25.69 8.28
C ASP A 36 -27.57 -24.27 7.73
N LEU A 37 -27.58 -23.25 8.59
CA LEU A 37 -27.32 -21.87 8.21
C LEU A 37 -25.84 -21.49 8.30
N VAL A 38 -24.99 -22.31 8.94
CA VAL A 38 -23.55 -22.04 9.12
C VAL A 38 -22.83 -21.70 7.80
N PRO A 39 -23.03 -22.44 6.69
CA PRO A 39 -22.36 -22.11 5.42
C PRO A 39 -22.73 -20.74 4.85
N ARG A 40 -23.81 -20.11 5.35
CA ARG A 40 -24.35 -18.84 4.85
C ARG A 40 -23.95 -17.64 5.69
N ILE A 41 -23.31 -17.85 6.85
CA ILE A 41 -22.95 -16.77 7.78
C ILE A 41 -22.14 -15.69 7.05
N GLU A 42 -21.07 -16.11 6.35
CA GLU A 42 -20.18 -15.17 5.68
C GLU A 42 -20.84 -14.47 4.48
N GLU A 43 -21.63 -15.21 3.69
CA GLU A 43 -22.44 -14.65 2.60
C GLU A 43 -23.40 -13.55 3.14
N LYS A 44 -24.10 -13.84 4.24
CA LYS A 44 -25.07 -12.90 4.83
C LYS A 44 -24.40 -11.71 5.51
N ARG A 45 -23.21 -11.89 6.08
CA ARG A 45 -22.41 -10.79 6.64
C ARG A 45 -21.95 -9.86 5.53
N LYS A 46 -21.37 -10.41 4.45
CA LYS A 46 -20.98 -9.64 3.26
C LYS A 46 -22.14 -8.86 2.65
N ALA A 47 -23.31 -9.49 2.51
CA ALA A 47 -24.52 -8.84 2.00
C ALA A 47 -25.06 -7.73 2.93
N SER A 48 -24.67 -7.71 4.20
CA SER A 48 -25.16 -6.72 5.18
C SER A 48 -24.36 -5.42 5.14
N TYR A 49 -23.08 -5.43 4.75
CA TYR A 49 -22.28 -4.20 4.61
C TYR A 49 -22.92 -3.14 3.70
N PRO A 50 -23.28 -3.42 2.43
CA PRO A 50 -23.87 -2.38 1.57
C PRO A 50 -25.22 -1.86 2.09
N ILE A 51 -26.00 -2.70 2.80
CA ILE A 51 -27.27 -2.29 3.42
C ILE A 51 -27.00 -1.29 4.55
N VAL A 52 -26.03 -1.59 5.42
CA VAL A 52 -25.67 -0.74 6.55
C VAL A 52 -25.03 0.56 6.08
N CYS A 53 -24.12 0.50 5.10
CA CYS A 53 -23.52 1.70 4.52
C CYS A 53 -24.57 2.64 3.91
N LYS A 54 -25.50 2.07 3.13
CA LYS A 54 -26.62 2.83 2.55
C LYS A 54 -27.50 3.47 3.63
N HIS A 55 -27.80 2.74 4.71
CA HIS A 55 -28.57 3.28 5.84
C HIS A 55 -27.87 4.47 6.51
N TYR A 56 -26.57 4.37 6.78
CA TYR A 56 -25.80 5.47 7.38
C TYR A 56 -25.72 6.70 6.48
N HIS A 57 -25.56 6.49 5.17
CA HIS A 57 -25.51 7.58 4.22
C HIS A 57 -26.88 8.25 4.04
N GLU A 58 -27.90 7.50 3.66
CA GLU A 58 -29.18 8.04 3.23
C GLU A 58 -30.08 8.48 4.39
N GLN A 59 -30.05 7.75 5.51
CA GLN A 59 -30.99 7.99 6.62
C GLN A 59 -30.38 8.78 7.77
N ARG A 60 -29.04 8.77 7.91
CA ARG A 60 -28.36 9.48 9.00
C ARG A 60 -27.47 10.63 8.53
N GLY A 61 -27.19 10.74 7.22
CA GLY A 61 -26.33 11.79 6.68
C GLY A 61 -24.90 11.76 7.23
N GLN A 62 -24.47 10.64 7.83
CA GLN A 62 -23.17 10.55 8.48
C GLN A 62 -22.06 10.45 7.44
N ILE A 63 -20.95 11.15 7.67
CA ILE A 63 -19.78 11.15 6.78
C ILE A 63 -18.76 10.11 7.27
N GLU A 64 -18.62 9.96 8.60
CA GLU A 64 -17.87 8.92 9.27
C GLU A 64 -18.72 8.23 10.33
N VAL A 65 -18.36 6.98 10.65
CA VAL A 65 -19.02 6.16 11.67
C VAL A 65 -17.94 5.40 12.43
N PRO A 66 -17.98 5.37 13.78
CA PRO A 66 -17.03 4.59 14.56
C PRO A 66 -17.09 3.10 14.22
N SER A 67 -15.92 2.46 14.16
CA SER A 67 -15.73 1.08 13.71
C SER A 67 -16.53 0.09 14.57
N VAL A 68 -16.46 0.23 15.90
CA VAL A 68 -17.13 -0.66 16.86
C VAL A 68 -18.64 -0.69 16.64
N TYR A 69 -19.26 0.50 16.56
CA TYR A 69 -20.69 0.61 16.35
C TYR A 69 -21.11 0.17 14.94
N PHE A 70 -20.30 0.48 13.92
CA PHE A 70 -20.55 0.04 12.54
C PHE A 70 -20.60 -1.49 12.43
N GLU A 71 -19.58 -2.19 12.93
CA GLU A 71 -19.48 -3.65 12.88
C GLU A 71 -20.61 -4.31 13.70
N TYR A 72 -21.00 -3.73 14.84
CA TYR A 72 -22.15 -4.19 15.61
C TYR A 72 -23.46 -4.12 14.80
N VAL A 73 -23.69 -3.03 14.06
CA VAL A 73 -24.88 -2.88 13.21
C VAL A 73 -24.85 -3.83 12.00
N VAL A 74 -23.67 -4.12 11.45
CA VAL A 74 -23.50 -5.15 10.42
C VAL A 74 -23.90 -6.52 10.96
N ASP A 75 -23.38 -6.92 12.12
CA ASP A 75 -23.70 -8.21 12.73
C ASP A 75 -25.19 -8.32 13.07
N LYS A 76 -25.80 -7.25 13.58
CA LYS A 76 -27.25 -7.19 13.86
C LYS A 76 -28.09 -7.28 12.59
N THR A 77 -27.64 -6.67 11.50
CA THR A 77 -28.31 -6.75 10.19
C THR A 77 -28.19 -8.14 9.59
N MET A 78 -27.00 -8.74 9.69
CA MET A 78 -26.75 -10.11 9.29
C MET A 78 -27.64 -11.10 10.05
N TRP A 79 -27.76 -10.95 11.37
CA TRP A 79 -28.63 -11.77 12.21
C TRP A 79 -30.09 -11.77 11.73
N LYS A 80 -30.63 -10.58 11.42
CA LYS A 80 -31.99 -10.49 10.85
C LYS A 80 -32.07 -11.18 9.49
N ASN A 81 -31.08 -10.98 8.63
CA ASN A 81 -31.07 -11.49 7.26
C ASN A 81 -30.91 -13.01 7.18
N ILE A 82 -30.11 -13.61 8.05
CA ILE A 82 -29.86 -15.06 8.02
C ILE A 82 -31.07 -15.87 8.49
N PHE A 83 -31.86 -15.32 9.43
CA PHE A 83 -33.07 -15.96 9.95
C PHE A 83 -34.35 -15.54 9.23
N LYS A 84 -34.30 -14.53 8.34
CA LYS A 84 -35.45 -14.08 7.54
C LYS A 84 -36.17 -15.22 6.80
N PRO A 85 -35.50 -16.24 6.22
CA PRO A 85 -36.18 -17.35 5.56
C PRO A 85 -37.06 -18.21 6.46
N LEU A 86 -36.87 -18.17 7.79
CA LEU A 86 -37.63 -18.97 8.76
C LEU A 86 -39.02 -18.38 9.08
N GLY A 87 -39.33 -17.16 8.61
CA GLY A 87 -40.60 -16.48 8.85
C GLY A 87 -40.68 -15.69 10.16
N GLY A 88 -41.65 -14.78 10.26
CA GLY A 88 -41.73 -13.72 11.28
C GLY A 88 -41.89 -14.14 12.75
N GLY A 89 -42.05 -15.44 13.05
CA GLY A 89 -42.10 -15.98 14.42
C GLY A 89 -40.92 -16.88 14.81
N ALA A 90 -40.00 -17.15 13.87
CA ALA A 90 -38.88 -18.08 14.08
C ALA A 90 -37.52 -17.39 14.19
N THR A 91 -37.44 -16.08 13.93
CA THR A 91 -36.21 -15.30 14.12
C THR A 91 -35.88 -15.22 15.62
N PRO A 92 -34.73 -15.74 16.07
CA PRO A 92 -34.28 -15.56 17.43
C PRO A 92 -34.08 -14.07 17.75
N ALA A 93 -34.37 -13.67 18.99
CA ALA A 93 -34.11 -12.30 19.43
C ALA A 93 -32.61 -11.98 19.34
N TRP A 94 -32.29 -10.72 19.05
CA TRP A 94 -30.90 -10.27 19.08
C TRP A 94 -30.38 -10.35 20.53
N PRO A 95 -29.25 -11.01 20.81
CA PRO A 95 -28.83 -11.32 22.18
C PRO A 95 -28.52 -10.11 23.07
N TRP A 96 -28.17 -8.97 22.47
CA TRP A 96 -27.77 -7.78 23.20
C TRP A 96 -28.91 -6.76 23.31
N GLU A 97 -29.39 -6.52 24.53
CA GLU A 97 -30.39 -5.48 24.81
C GLU A 97 -29.83 -4.08 24.55
N LYS A 98 -28.61 -3.82 25.03
CA LYS A 98 -27.84 -2.60 24.79
C LYS A 98 -26.63 -2.92 23.92
N GLY A 99 -26.42 -2.11 22.87
CA GLY A 99 -25.22 -2.19 22.03
C GLY A 99 -24.10 -1.26 22.51
N PRO A 100 -22.95 -1.25 21.82
CA PRO A 100 -21.91 -0.26 22.04
C PRO A 100 -22.45 1.15 21.84
N GLU A 101 -21.81 2.13 22.48
CA GLU A 101 -22.15 3.54 22.29
C GLU A 101 -21.87 3.96 20.84
N ALA A 102 -22.72 4.84 20.29
CA ALA A 102 -22.66 5.19 18.88
C ALA A 102 -21.44 6.06 18.50
N ASP A 103 -20.76 6.61 19.50
CA ASP A 103 -19.55 7.42 19.45
C ASP A 103 -18.32 6.66 20.01
N ASP A 104 -18.41 5.34 20.21
CA ASP A 104 -17.28 4.52 20.67
C ASP A 104 -16.16 4.45 19.62
N MET A 105 -15.11 5.23 19.88
CA MET A 105 -13.92 5.38 19.03
C MET A 105 -12.76 4.44 19.39
N SER A 106 -12.97 3.42 20.24
CA SER A 106 -11.89 2.53 20.69
C SER A 106 -11.15 1.82 19.54
N ASP A 107 -11.85 1.50 18.45
CA ASP A 107 -11.28 0.95 17.20
C ASP A 107 -11.19 1.98 16.05
N GLY A 108 -11.31 3.27 16.35
CA GLY A 108 -11.27 4.35 15.37
C GLY A 108 -12.49 4.40 14.43
N MET A 109 -12.36 5.07 13.29
CA MET A 109 -13.42 5.16 12.28
C MET A 109 -13.49 3.90 11.40
N SER A 110 -14.69 3.53 10.95
CA SER A 110 -14.90 2.38 10.06
C SER A 110 -14.25 2.60 8.70
N ASN A 111 -13.15 1.90 8.45
CA ASN A 111 -12.50 1.86 7.13
C ASN A 111 -13.43 1.26 6.07
N VAL A 112 -14.27 0.29 6.44
CA VAL A 112 -15.24 -0.32 5.51
C VAL A 112 -16.28 0.69 5.03
N TYR A 113 -16.80 1.52 5.94
CA TYR A 113 -17.74 2.58 5.56
C TYR A 113 -17.05 3.65 4.70
N ARG A 114 -15.81 4.02 5.04
CA ARG A 114 -14.99 4.95 4.27
C ARG A 114 -14.72 4.45 2.85
N GLU A 115 -14.30 3.19 2.69
CA GLU A 115 -14.07 2.53 1.40
C GLU A 115 -15.36 2.49 0.56
N TRP A 116 -16.49 2.10 1.16
CA TRP A 116 -17.78 2.11 0.46
C TRP A 116 -18.17 3.50 -0.05
N ARG A 117 -17.90 4.57 0.72
CA ARG A 117 -18.14 5.95 0.27
C ARG A 117 -17.24 6.32 -0.90
N ILE A 118 -15.97 5.92 -0.89
CA ILE A 118 -15.04 6.12 -2.01
C ILE A 118 -15.55 5.41 -3.27
N GLU A 119 -15.93 4.13 -3.16
CA GLU A 119 -16.46 3.33 -4.28
C GLU A 119 -17.73 3.94 -4.89
N ASN A 120 -18.53 4.66 -4.09
CA ASN A 120 -19.77 5.29 -4.52
C ASN A 120 -19.62 6.79 -4.87
N GLY A 121 -18.39 7.31 -4.90
CA GLY A 121 -18.11 8.72 -5.22
C GLY A 121 -18.67 9.72 -4.21
N LEU A 122 -18.84 9.31 -2.94
CA LEU A 122 -19.40 10.11 -1.87
C LEU A 122 -18.30 10.81 -1.04
N PRO A 123 -18.54 12.02 -0.50
CA PRO A 123 -17.55 12.74 0.31
C PRO A 123 -17.14 11.95 1.56
N ILE A 124 -15.86 11.88 1.89
CA ILE A 124 -15.35 11.30 3.15
C ILE A 124 -14.99 12.42 4.13
N ALA A 125 -15.04 12.16 5.44
CA ALA A 125 -14.66 13.20 6.40
C ALA A 125 -13.14 13.27 6.45
N THR A 126 -12.63 14.48 6.38
CA THR A 126 -11.23 14.80 6.60
C THR A 126 -10.99 14.73 8.11
N PRO A 127 -10.05 13.90 8.61
CA PRO A 127 -9.74 13.84 10.02
C PRO A 127 -9.13 15.17 10.49
N GLN A 128 -9.88 15.93 11.29
CA GLN A 128 -9.42 17.18 11.90
C GLN A 128 -8.89 16.89 13.31
N GLN A 129 -7.72 17.48 13.61
CA GLN A 129 -7.04 17.51 14.93
C GLN A 129 -6.42 16.18 15.38
N GLU A 130 -5.44 15.61 14.66
CA GLU A 130 -4.00 15.85 14.90
C GLU A 130 -3.18 15.84 13.59
N ALA A 131 -3.86 15.72 12.44
CA ALA A 131 -3.27 15.66 11.10
C ALA A 131 -3.16 17.03 10.37
N ASP A 132 -3.68 18.11 10.97
CA ASP A 132 -3.84 19.42 10.31
C ASP A 132 -2.52 20.10 9.91
N ASN A 133 -1.39 19.77 10.53
CA ASN A 133 -0.10 20.30 10.08
C ASN A 133 0.63 19.39 9.07
N SER A 134 0.14 18.17 8.85
CA SER A 134 0.82 17.17 8.00
C SER A 134 0.11 17.03 6.64
N SER A 135 -1.23 16.97 6.66
CA SER A 135 -2.05 16.73 5.46
C SER A 135 -2.17 17.96 4.56
N ASP A 136 -2.35 19.16 5.12
CA ASP A 136 -2.33 20.41 4.33
C ASP A 136 -0.96 20.66 3.69
N HIS A 137 0.12 20.33 4.41
CA HIS A 137 1.47 20.38 3.86
C HIS A 137 1.69 19.35 2.74
N LEU A 138 1.18 18.13 2.87
CA LEU A 138 1.26 17.09 1.84
C LEU A 138 0.40 17.43 0.61
N ILE A 139 -0.84 17.88 0.79
CA ILE A 139 -1.73 18.31 -0.30
C ILE A 139 -1.12 19.53 -1.00
N ASN A 140 -0.60 20.51 -0.26
CA ASN A 140 0.13 21.63 -0.86
C ASN A 140 1.41 21.15 -1.54
N ARG A 141 2.12 20.15 -1.00
CA ARG A 141 3.33 19.61 -1.63
C ARG A 141 2.98 18.98 -2.97
N VAL A 142 2.03 18.05 -3.01
CA VAL A 142 1.53 17.37 -4.23
C VAL A 142 1.11 18.37 -5.30
N LYS A 143 0.45 19.47 -4.90
CA LYS A 143 -0.03 20.52 -5.81
C LYS A 143 1.06 21.42 -6.39
N ASN A 144 2.24 21.44 -5.79
CA ASN A 144 3.32 22.35 -6.16
C ASN A 144 4.60 21.58 -6.52
N PRO A 145 4.59 20.78 -7.61
CA PRO A 145 5.81 20.16 -8.12
C PRO A 145 6.81 21.23 -8.58
N VAL A 146 8.09 20.89 -8.52
CA VAL A 146 9.13 21.70 -9.16
C VAL A 146 8.94 21.62 -10.67
N VAL A 147 8.85 22.78 -11.33
CA VAL A 147 8.72 22.83 -12.79
C VAL A 147 10.06 22.42 -13.41
N VAL A 148 10.05 21.35 -14.21
CA VAL A 148 11.23 20.84 -14.90
C VAL A 148 11.13 21.18 -16.38
N ASP A 149 12.04 22.02 -16.86
CA ASP A 149 12.03 22.52 -18.24
C ASP A 149 12.01 21.38 -19.26
N GLN A 150 11.03 21.42 -20.17
CA GLN A 150 10.85 20.39 -21.19
C GLN A 150 11.89 20.49 -22.31
N ALA A 151 12.21 21.70 -22.76
CA ALA A 151 13.14 21.92 -23.86
C ALA A 151 14.55 21.46 -23.49
N LEU A 152 14.98 21.70 -22.25
CA LEU A 152 16.27 21.22 -21.75
C LEU A 152 16.38 19.69 -21.74
N ARG A 153 15.29 19.00 -21.39
CA ARG A 153 15.21 17.53 -21.40
C ARG A 153 15.18 16.97 -22.82
N GLU A 154 14.40 17.59 -23.71
CA GLU A 154 14.20 17.13 -25.08
C GLU A 154 15.49 17.13 -25.89
N ALA A 155 16.32 18.17 -25.76
CA ALA A 155 17.60 18.25 -26.45
C ALA A 155 18.52 17.06 -26.13
N LEU A 156 18.61 16.67 -24.85
CA LEU A 156 19.41 15.52 -24.45
C LEU A 156 18.75 14.20 -24.86
N TRP A 157 17.43 14.09 -24.70
CA TRP A 157 16.67 12.89 -25.07
C TRP A 157 16.86 12.53 -26.54
N LEU A 158 16.68 13.51 -27.44
CA LEU A 158 16.85 13.31 -28.88
C LEU A 158 18.24 12.79 -29.22
N ARG A 159 19.28 13.28 -28.53
CA ARG A 159 20.67 12.83 -28.73
C ARG A 159 20.91 11.39 -28.28
N CYS A 160 20.23 10.95 -27.22
CA CYS A 160 20.48 9.64 -26.59
C CYS A 160 19.54 8.53 -27.07
N PHE A 161 18.29 8.88 -27.35
CA PHE A 161 17.17 7.95 -27.52
C PHE A 161 16.40 8.19 -28.83
N GLY A 162 16.55 9.36 -29.44
CA GLY A 162 15.87 9.72 -30.68
C GLY A 162 14.39 10.14 -30.49
N PRO A 163 13.70 10.48 -31.60
CA PRO A 163 12.39 11.15 -31.56
C PRO A 163 11.18 10.24 -31.28
N ASN A 164 11.29 8.91 -31.42
CA ASN A 164 10.12 8.01 -31.50
C ASN A 164 9.94 7.07 -30.29
N GLN A 165 10.41 7.47 -29.10
CA GLN A 165 10.35 6.61 -27.91
C GLN A 165 9.18 6.89 -26.96
N HIS A 166 8.24 7.75 -27.35
CA HIS A 166 7.01 7.96 -26.58
C HIS A 166 6.13 6.71 -26.69
N THR A 167 6.15 5.89 -25.65
CA THR A 167 5.37 4.66 -25.50
C THR A 167 4.44 4.83 -24.30
N GLY A 168 3.42 3.98 -24.13
CA GLY A 168 2.39 4.16 -23.10
C GLY A 168 2.91 4.53 -21.69
N PHE A 169 4.08 4.01 -21.28
CA PHE A 169 4.72 4.35 -20.00
C PHE A 169 5.68 5.55 -20.06
N ILE A 170 6.26 5.87 -21.22
CA ILE A 170 7.12 7.05 -21.44
C ILE A 170 6.24 8.17 -22.02
N ARG A 171 5.84 9.11 -21.15
CA ARG A 171 4.99 10.23 -21.53
C ARG A 171 5.73 11.27 -22.38
N GLY A 172 7.03 11.41 -22.17
CA GLY A 172 7.84 12.47 -22.76
C GLY A 172 9.31 12.29 -22.44
N PRO A 173 10.18 13.21 -22.92
CA PRO A 173 11.61 13.18 -22.62
C PRO A 173 11.86 13.11 -21.11
N PHE A 174 12.41 11.99 -20.62
CA PHE A 174 12.66 11.78 -19.19
C PHE A 174 11.40 11.91 -18.28
N ALA A 175 10.23 11.53 -18.82
CA ALA A 175 8.96 11.55 -18.09
C ALA A 175 8.24 10.20 -18.20
N LEU A 176 7.77 9.68 -17.06
CA LEU A 176 7.07 8.41 -16.93
C LEU A 176 5.63 8.62 -16.49
N ASN A 177 4.69 7.87 -17.05
CA ASN A 177 3.35 7.74 -16.48
C ASN A 177 3.39 6.81 -15.27
N LEU A 178 2.60 7.11 -14.23
CA LEU A 178 2.39 6.21 -13.10
C LEU A 178 0.95 5.67 -13.10
N PRO A 179 0.74 4.36 -12.89
CA PRO A 179 -0.61 3.84 -12.71
C PRO A 179 -1.24 4.36 -11.42
N VAL A 180 -2.57 4.52 -11.41
CA VAL A 180 -3.32 5.11 -10.29
C VAL A 180 -3.23 4.35 -8.96
N TRP A 181 -2.89 3.06 -9.00
CA TRP A 181 -2.72 2.23 -7.80
C TRP A 181 -1.30 2.26 -7.23
N VAL A 182 -0.35 2.87 -7.95
CA VAL A 182 0.98 3.13 -7.38
C VAL A 182 0.81 4.20 -6.31
N ASP A 183 1.21 3.85 -5.09
CA ASP A 183 1.09 4.69 -3.90
C ASP A 183 2.11 5.84 -3.97
N PHE A 184 1.75 6.89 -4.72
CA PHE A 184 2.65 8.01 -5.00
C PHE A 184 3.12 8.71 -3.72
N GLU A 185 2.23 8.85 -2.74
CA GLU A 185 2.55 9.48 -1.46
C GLU A 185 3.65 8.70 -0.74
N ASN A 186 3.49 7.39 -0.57
CA ASN A 186 4.49 6.61 0.18
C ASN A 186 5.73 6.26 -0.64
N LEU A 187 5.59 6.06 -1.96
CA LEU A 187 6.69 5.57 -2.79
C LEU A 187 7.52 6.69 -3.43
N VAL A 188 6.99 7.91 -3.55
CA VAL A 188 7.71 9.05 -4.15
C VAL A 188 7.92 10.17 -3.15
N LEU A 189 6.86 10.65 -2.50
CA LEU A 189 6.94 11.80 -1.61
C LEU A 189 7.54 11.44 -0.25
N GLY A 190 7.15 10.28 0.28
CA GLY A 190 7.34 9.88 1.67
C GLY A 190 6.55 10.76 2.63
N ASP A 191 6.56 10.39 3.92
CA ASP A 191 5.84 11.15 4.95
C ASP A 191 6.27 12.63 4.91
N ASN A 192 5.32 13.54 4.70
CA ASN A 192 5.53 14.99 4.60
C ASN A 192 6.55 15.43 3.53
N GLY A 193 6.72 14.68 2.45
CA GLY A 193 7.66 15.03 1.38
C GLY A 193 9.13 14.75 1.71
N ARG A 194 9.42 14.09 2.85
CA ARG A 194 10.79 13.84 3.30
C ARG A 194 11.63 13.05 2.29
N ASP A 195 11.02 12.12 1.55
CA ASP A 195 11.75 11.31 0.60
C ASP A 195 12.07 12.10 -0.68
N ILE A 196 11.13 12.88 -1.21
CA ILE A 196 11.42 13.72 -2.39
C ILE A 196 12.43 14.83 -2.09
N ASP A 197 12.39 15.39 -0.87
CA ASP A 197 13.39 16.37 -0.41
C ASP A 197 14.76 15.70 -0.30
N ALA A 198 14.83 14.52 0.32
CA ALA A 198 16.07 13.76 0.39
C ALA A 198 16.62 13.39 -1.00
N ILE A 199 15.74 13.05 -1.95
CA ILE A 199 16.11 12.80 -3.34
C ILE A 199 16.83 14.01 -3.91
N ASN A 200 16.20 15.19 -3.88
CA ASN A 200 16.69 16.39 -4.56
C ASN A 200 17.83 17.12 -3.85
N ASP A 201 17.96 16.95 -2.53
CA ASP A 201 18.95 17.66 -1.72
C ASP A 201 20.20 16.83 -1.41
N ARG A 202 20.09 15.49 -1.38
CA ARG A 202 21.16 14.63 -0.82
C ARG A 202 21.50 13.42 -1.67
N ILE A 203 20.53 12.88 -2.41
CA ILE A 203 20.74 11.67 -3.20
C ILE A 203 21.19 12.08 -4.60
N VAL A 204 20.33 12.67 -5.41
CA VAL A 204 20.68 12.96 -6.81
C VAL A 204 21.76 14.04 -6.91
N GLU A 205 22.47 14.06 -8.03
CA GLU A 205 23.47 15.08 -8.30
C GLU A 205 22.84 16.50 -8.20
N PRO A 206 23.54 17.50 -7.61
CA PRO A 206 22.98 18.83 -7.37
C PRO A 206 22.39 19.54 -8.58
N GLY A 207 22.86 19.26 -9.80
CA GLY A 207 22.33 19.85 -11.05
C GLY A 207 21.07 19.17 -11.60
N LEU A 208 20.58 18.10 -10.95
CA LEU A 208 19.43 17.31 -11.37
C LEU A 208 18.26 17.45 -10.39
N VAL A 209 17.05 17.23 -10.89
CA VAL A 209 15.83 17.25 -10.09
C VAL A 209 14.90 16.11 -10.47
N VAL A 210 14.26 15.53 -9.46
CA VAL A 210 13.11 14.64 -9.57
C VAL A 210 11.86 15.40 -9.14
N SER A 211 10.84 15.37 -9.98
CA SER A 211 9.57 16.03 -9.79
C SER A 211 8.45 15.17 -10.38
N TRP A 212 7.24 15.73 -10.46
CA TRP A 212 6.09 15.10 -11.08
C TRP A 212 5.23 16.11 -11.81
N GLU A 213 4.41 15.62 -12.73
CA GLU A 213 3.38 16.43 -13.38
C GLU A 213 2.03 16.13 -12.75
N ILE A 214 1.17 17.15 -12.67
CA ILE A 214 -0.18 17.02 -12.13
C ILE A 214 -1.22 17.20 -13.23
N TYR A 215 -2.31 16.43 -13.13
CA TYR A 215 -3.54 16.73 -13.85
C TYR A 215 -4.42 17.59 -12.95
N ASN A 216 -4.82 18.76 -13.44
CA ASN A 216 -5.79 19.60 -12.76
C ASN A 216 -7.16 19.40 -13.42
N ALA A 217 -7.99 18.55 -12.81
CA ALA A 217 -9.38 18.39 -13.22
C ALA A 217 -10.19 19.57 -12.65
N ALA A 218 -10.19 20.69 -13.38
CA ALA A 218 -10.77 21.96 -12.98
C ALA A 218 -12.23 21.95 -12.42
N PRO A 219 -13.14 21.01 -12.75
CA PRO A 219 -14.47 21.01 -12.13
C PRO A 219 -14.53 20.32 -10.75
N LEU A 220 -13.51 19.55 -10.35
CA LEU A 220 -13.57 18.69 -9.16
C LEU A 220 -12.53 19.04 -8.08
N GLY A 221 -11.61 19.98 -8.35
CA GLY A 221 -10.55 20.35 -7.41
C GLY A 221 -9.56 19.21 -7.07
N LEU A 222 -9.67 18.09 -7.80
CA LEU A 222 -8.82 16.91 -7.68
C LEU A 222 -7.49 17.17 -8.39
N VAL A 223 -6.41 17.05 -7.64
CA VAL A 223 -5.03 17.11 -8.15
C VAL A 223 -4.45 15.72 -8.06
N VAL A 224 -4.21 15.11 -9.22
CA VAL A 224 -3.68 13.75 -9.32
C VAL A 224 -2.30 13.82 -9.97
N PRO A 225 -1.26 13.25 -9.34
CA PRO A 225 0.04 13.12 -9.99
C PRO A 225 -0.11 12.20 -11.21
N LEU A 226 0.21 12.71 -12.40
CA LEU A 226 0.15 11.98 -13.67
C LEU A 226 1.35 11.06 -13.85
N GLY A 227 2.49 11.45 -13.29
CA GLY A 227 3.74 10.82 -13.64
C GLY A 227 4.97 11.53 -13.10
N LEU A 228 6.08 10.79 -13.04
CA LEU A 228 7.37 11.32 -12.63
C LEU A 228 8.06 12.02 -13.79
N VAL A 229 8.78 13.08 -13.47
CA VAL A 229 9.64 13.80 -14.41
C VAL A 229 11.00 14.00 -13.75
N ILE A 230 12.06 13.72 -14.50
CA ILE A 230 13.42 14.04 -14.09
C ILE A 230 14.08 14.96 -15.11
N GLY A 231 14.97 15.83 -14.66
CA GLY A 231 15.67 16.73 -15.57
C GLY A 231 16.71 17.58 -14.87
N PHE A 232 17.09 18.67 -15.54
CA PHE A 232 18.06 19.63 -15.03
C PHE A 232 17.36 20.64 -14.11
N LYS A 233 18.07 21.11 -13.08
CA LYS A 233 17.58 22.22 -12.23
C LYS A 233 17.55 23.55 -12.99
N ASP A 234 18.53 23.76 -13.86
CA ASP A 234 18.70 24.99 -14.64
C ASP A 234 19.49 24.74 -15.94
N GLU A 235 19.54 25.77 -16.80
CA GLU A 235 20.28 25.73 -18.06
C GLU A 235 21.79 25.52 -17.83
N ALA A 236 22.36 26.10 -16.77
CA ALA A 236 23.78 25.98 -16.46
C ALA A 236 24.17 24.52 -16.22
N SER A 237 23.36 23.79 -15.44
CA SER A 237 23.48 22.37 -15.17
C SER A 237 23.40 21.54 -16.45
N GLN A 238 22.53 21.91 -17.38
CA GLN A 238 22.38 21.23 -18.66
C GLN A 238 23.65 21.29 -19.51
N THR A 239 24.43 22.37 -19.43
CA THR A 239 25.67 22.50 -20.23
C THR A 239 26.81 21.59 -19.77
N LEU A 240 26.75 21.07 -18.53
CA LEU A 240 27.81 20.28 -17.93
C LEU A 240 27.76 18.81 -18.39
N PRO A 241 28.80 18.27 -19.07
CA PRO A 241 28.78 16.90 -19.57
C PRO A 241 28.61 15.84 -18.49
N GLN A 242 29.10 16.10 -17.27
CA GLN A 242 28.93 15.19 -16.14
C GLN A 242 27.46 15.08 -15.73
N VAL A 243 26.77 16.21 -15.60
CA VAL A 243 25.36 16.29 -15.22
C VAL A 243 24.48 15.62 -16.29
N GLN A 244 24.79 15.82 -17.57
CA GLN A 244 24.10 15.13 -18.67
C GLN A 244 24.23 13.60 -18.56
N ARG A 245 25.42 13.08 -18.26
CA ARG A 245 25.63 11.62 -18.08
C ARG A 245 24.85 11.09 -16.88
N ASN A 246 24.86 11.83 -15.77
CA ASN A 246 24.17 11.44 -14.56
C ASN A 246 22.65 11.52 -14.71
N LEU A 247 22.10 12.40 -15.55
CA LEU A 247 20.68 12.38 -15.89
C LEU A 247 20.29 11.07 -16.61
N ILE A 248 21.14 10.57 -17.51
CA ILE A 248 20.92 9.29 -18.19
C ILE A 248 21.00 8.13 -17.20
N THR A 249 21.97 8.14 -16.29
CA THR A 249 22.08 7.13 -15.22
C THR A 249 20.84 7.15 -14.32
N LEU A 250 20.43 8.34 -13.86
CA LEU A 250 19.24 8.52 -13.03
C LEU A 250 17.98 8.03 -13.75
N TRP A 251 17.86 8.29 -15.05
CA TRP A 251 16.76 7.78 -15.87
C TRP A 251 16.70 6.24 -15.85
N CYS A 252 17.83 5.58 -16.03
CA CYS A 252 17.88 4.12 -16.00
C CYS A 252 17.45 3.58 -14.62
N ASP A 253 17.93 4.20 -13.54
CA ASP A 253 17.60 3.77 -12.18
C ASP A 253 16.12 4.02 -11.85
N VAL A 254 15.55 5.15 -12.29
CA VAL A 254 14.12 5.47 -12.13
C VAL A 254 13.24 4.50 -12.94
N VAL A 255 13.63 4.14 -14.17
CA VAL A 255 12.92 3.14 -14.99
C VAL A 255 12.97 1.75 -14.35
N ALA A 256 14.12 1.37 -13.77
CA ALA A 256 14.24 0.10 -13.07
C ALA A 256 13.39 0.04 -11.80
N TRP A 257 13.38 1.12 -11.00
CA TRP A 257 12.46 1.26 -9.86
C TRP A 257 11.00 1.22 -10.29
N PHE A 258 10.64 1.87 -11.41
CA PHE A 258 9.29 1.89 -11.94
C PHE A 258 8.75 0.48 -12.23
N CYS A 259 9.57 -0.41 -12.80
CA CYS A 259 9.19 -1.80 -13.04
C CYS A 259 8.74 -2.51 -11.74
N GLU A 260 9.46 -2.30 -10.64
CA GLU A 260 9.13 -2.87 -9.33
C GLU A 260 7.88 -2.22 -8.73
N ALA A 261 7.76 -0.90 -8.81
CA ALA A 261 6.63 -0.15 -8.28
C ALA A 261 5.31 -0.55 -8.98
N VAL A 262 5.32 -0.66 -10.31
CA VAL A 262 4.15 -1.08 -11.10
C VAL A 262 3.74 -2.52 -10.78
N ALA A 263 4.70 -3.38 -10.46
CA ALA A 263 4.47 -4.75 -10.01
C ALA A 263 4.01 -4.84 -8.54
N GLY A 264 3.68 -3.72 -7.90
CA GLY A 264 3.19 -3.67 -6.52
C GLY A 264 4.29 -3.73 -5.46
N GLY A 265 5.53 -3.44 -5.82
CA GLY A 265 6.64 -3.28 -4.86
C GLY A 265 6.37 -2.13 -3.86
N THR A 266 6.95 -2.25 -2.66
CA THR A 266 6.73 -1.30 -1.55
C THR A 266 7.89 -0.34 -1.32
N VAL A 267 8.98 -0.49 -2.07
CA VAL A 267 10.22 0.27 -1.90
C VAL A 267 10.06 1.68 -2.48
N SER A 268 10.28 2.71 -1.65
CA SER A 268 10.27 4.10 -2.13
C SER A 268 11.43 4.40 -3.07
N LEU A 269 11.23 5.33 -3.99
CA LEU A 269 12.26 5.77 -4.94
C LEU A 269 13.51 6.26 -4.20
N ALA A 270 13.34 6.97 -3.08
CA ALA A 270 14.46 7.46 -2.29
C ALA A 270 15.30 6.31 -1.72
N SER A 271 14.66 5.29 -1.14
CA SER A 271 15.37 4.10 -0.65
C SER A 271 16.05 3.33 -1.78
N TYR A 272 15.38 3.19 -2.92
CA TYR A 272 15.97 2.54 -4.09
C TYR A 272 17.24 3.25 -4.57
N LEU A 273 17.17 4.57 -4.79
CA LEU A 273 18.29 5.37 -5.27
C LEU A 273 19.46 5.37 -4.26
N ARG A 274 19.19 5.46 -2.95
CA ARG A 274 20.24 5.34 -1.90
C ARG A 274 21.01 4.03 -2.02
N VAL A 275 20.29 2.91 -2.20
CA VAL A 275 20.93 1.60 -2.34
C VAL A 275 21.79 1.55 -3.60
N ILE A 276 21.29 2.03 -4.73
CA ILE A 276 22.03 2.06 -6.00
C ILE A 276 23.32 2.88 -5.88
N GLN A 277 23.27 4.05 -5.24
CA GLN A 277 24.46 4.87 -5.00
C GLN A 277 25.54 4.15 -4.19
N VAL A 278 25.13 3.30 -3.25
CA VAL A 278 26.06 2.60 -2.38
C VAL A 278 26.64 1.35 -3.06
N THR A 279 25.84 0.64 -3.85
CA THR A 279 26.17 -0.70 -4.37
C THR A 279 26.65 -0.70 -5.82
N SER A 280 26.30 0.32 -6.60
CA SER A 280 26.42 0.27 -8.06
C SER A 280 26.91 1.56 -8.72
N TYR A 281 27.53 2.47 -7.96
CA TYR A 281 27.95 3.80 -8.40
C TYR A 281 28.77 3.85 -9.71
N ALA A 282 29.44 2.75 -10.10
CA ALA A 282 30.33 2.70 -11.26
C ALA A 282 29.86 1.77 -12.40
N LEU A 283 28.66 1.19 -12.32
CA LEU A 283 28.17 0.26 -13.34
C LEU A 283 27.52 1.02 -14.50
N GLN A 284 27.87 0.63 -15.72
CA GLN A 284 27.18 1.12 -16.91
C GLN A 284 25.70 0.73 -16.84
N ARG A 285 24.82 1.71 -17.03
CA ARG A 285 23.36 1.53 -17.01
C ARG A 285 22.79 1.51 -18.42
N THR A 286 21.81 0.64 -18.62
CA THR A 286 20.96 0.63 -19.80
C THR A 286 19.52 0.74 -19.31
N PRO A 287 18.69 1.62 -19.88
CA PRO A 287 17.32 1.75 -19.43
C PRO A 287 16.54 0.49 -19.79
N ALA A 288 15.82 -0.07 -18.81
CA ALA A 288 15.01 -1.27 -18.97
C ALA A 288 13.67 -0.97 -19.69
N HIS A 289 13.72 -0.28 -20.83
CA HIS A 289 12.51 0.22 -21.53
C HIS A 289 11.56 -0.89 -21.96
N GLU A 290 12.08 -2.00 -22.50
CA GLU A 290 11.25 -3.15 -22.90
C GLU A 290 10.55 -3.79 -21.70
N GLN A 291 11.28 -4.02 -20.61
CA GLN A 291 10.70 -4.55 -19.38
C GLN A 291 9.66 -3.60 -18.78
N ALA A 292 9.94 -2.30 -18.77
CA ALA A 292 9.03 -1.28 -18.27
C ALA A 292 7.75 -1.22 -19.11
N HIS A 293 7.87 -1.33 -20.44
CA HIS A 293 6.75 -1.43 -21.36
C HIS A 293 5.89 -2.67 -21.05
N SER A 294 6.50 -3.86 -20.97
CA SER A 294 5.77 -5.10 -20.67
C SER A 294 5.13 -5.08 -19.27
N SER A 295 5.77 -4.47 -18.28
CA SER A 295 5.19 -4.29 -16.95
C SER A 295 3.99 -3.36 -16.99
N TRP A 296 4.10 -2.24 -17.71
CA TRP A 296 3.00 -1.28 -17.90
C TRP A 296 1.80 -1.89 -18.63
N GLU A 297 2.02 -2.64 -19.71
CA GLU A 297 0.92 -3.27 -20.45
C GLU A 297 0.17 -4.31 -19.62
N ARG A 298 0.90 -5.18 -18.90
CA ARG A 298 0.30 -6.14 -17.96
C ARG A 298 -0.52 -5.43 -16.88
N ALA A 299 0.04 -4.35 -16.34
CA ALA A 299 -0.62 -3.48 -15.38
C ALA A 299 -1.97 -2.97 -15.89
N LEU A 300 -2.00 -2.44 -17.12
CA LEU A 300 -3.24 -1.93 -17.72
C LEU A 300 -4.27 -3.03 -17.99
N GLN A 301 -3.84 -4.25 -18.30
CA GLN A 301 -4.75 -5.37 -18.55
C GLN A 301 -5.41 -5.90 -17.26
N ALA A 302 -4.76 -5.77 -16.11
CA ALA A 302 -5.25 -6.33 -14.84
C ALA A 302 -5.04 -5.38 -13.63
N PRO A 303 -5.56 -4.14 -13.65
CA PRO A 303 -5.26 -3.12 -12.64
C PRO A 303 -5.67 -3.54 -11.22
N GLN A 304 -6.80 -4.24 -11.07
CA GLN A 304 -7.28 -4.74 -9.77
C GLN A 304 -6.35 -5.82 -9.19
N HIS A 305 -5.75 -6.66 -10.04
CA HIS A 305 -4.81 -7.69 -9.60
C HIS A 305 -3.55 -7.05 -9.03
N PHE A 306 -2.95 -6.10 -9.73
CA PHE A 306 -1.75 -5.39 -9.26
C PHE A 306 -2.03 -4.55 -8.00
N ALA A 307 -3.20 -3.91 -7.91
CA ALA A 307 -3.60 -3.18 -6.71
C ALA A 307 -3.76 -4.13 -5.50
N SER A 308 -4.39 -5.29 -5.69
CA SER A 308 -4.51 -6.32 -4.66
C SER A 308 -3.14 -6.86 -4.23
N GLN A 309 -2.27 -7.14 -5.19
CA GLN A 309 -0.91 -7.62 -4.92
C GLN A 309 -0.09 -6.58 -4.15
N ALA A 310 -0.18 -5.30 -4.50
CA ALA A 310 0.48 -4.21 -3.77
C ALA A 310 -0.06 -4.08 -2.33
N ARG A 311 -1.36 -4.32 -2.11
CA ARG A 311 -1.95 -4.35 -0.77
C ARG A 311 -1.43 -5.55 0.04
N GLU A 312 -1.48 -6.74 -0.52
CA GLU A 312 -1.02 -7.97 0.13
C GLU A 312 0.47 -7.92 0.51
N ARG A 313 1.32 -7.39 -0.38
CA ARG A 313 2.74 -7.16 -0.08
C ARG A 313 2.93 -6.20 1.09
N ARG A 314 2.18 -5.09 1.14
CA ARG A 314 2.22 -4.13 2.26
C ARG A 314 1.76 -4.76 3.58
N GLU A 315 0.70 -5.58 3.54
CA GLU A 315 0.21 -6.30 4.73
C GLU A 315 1.21 -7.35 5.22
N THR A 316 1.82 -8.09 4.29
CA THR A 316 2.88 -9.08 4.59
C THR A 316 4.12 -8.42 5.18
N LEU A 317 4.55 -7.30 4.60
CA LEU A 317 5.65 -6.49 5.14
C LEU A 317 5.34 -6.02 6.56
N LYS A 318 4.13 -5.50 6.82
CA LYS A 318 3.72 -5.09 8.17
C LYS A 318 3.74 -6.25 9.17
N LYS A 319 3.27 -7.44 8.75
CA LYS A 319 3.24 -8.65 9.57
C LYS A 319 4.63 -9.06 10.04
N TRP A 320 5.61 -9.11 9.14
CA TRP A 320 6.95 -9.64 9.43
C TRP A 320 7.97 -8.57 9.82
N ALA A 321 7.66 -7.28 9.61
CA ALA A 321 8.58 -6.19 9.90
C ALA A 321 9.13 -6.16 11.34
N PRO A 322 8.31 -6.34 12.40
CA PRO A 322 8.82 -6.31 13.77
C PRO A 322 9.90 -7.36 14.03
N MET A 323 9.66 -8.59 13.57
CA MET A 323 10.57 -9.72 13.76
C MET A 323 11.87 -9.50 12.98
N VAL A 324 11.81 -9.17 11.68
CA VAL A 324 13.02 -8.93 10.88
C VAL A 324 13.83 -7.77 11.46
N LYS A 325 13.18 -6.70 11.92
CA LYS A 325 13.84 -5.57 12.60
C LYS A 325 14.53 -5.98 13.90
N GLN A 326 14.02 -6.98 14.61
CA GLN A 326 14.66 -7.51 15.81
C GLN A 326 15.89 -8.34 15.45
N ILE A 327 15.81 -9.16 14.39
CA ILE A 327 16.92 -10.00 13.94
C ILE A 327 18.09 -9.14 13.44
N ILE A 328 17.85 -8.15 12.59
CA ILE A 328 18.93 -7.32 12.01
C ILE A 328 19.66 -6.44 13.03
N LYS A 329 19.11 -6.29 14.26
CA LYS A 329 19.78 -5.60 15.38
C LYS A 329 20.81 -6.48 16.08
N LYS A 330 20.81 -7.79 15.82
CA LYS A 330 21.78 -8.72 16.42
C LYS A 330 23.19 -8.48 15.87
N PRO A 331 24.24 -8.96 16.58
CA PRO A 331 25.62 -8.87 16.14
C PRO A 331 25.86 -9.45 14.73
N PHE A 332 27.03 -9.12 14.19
CA PHE A 332 27.48 -9.63 12.90
C PHE A 332 27.58 -11.17 12.90
N GLY A 333 27.08 -11.81 11.85
CA GLY A 333 27.05 -13.28 11.72
C GLY A 333 25.80 -13.91 12.33
N GLU A 334 25.37 -13.44 13.51
CA GLU A 334 24.15 -13.93 14.17
C GLU A 334 22.88 -13.55 13.41
N ALA A 335 22.77 -12.28 12.97
CA ALA A 335 21.62 -11.82 12.21
C ALA A 335 21.48 -12.57 10.87
N GLU A 336 22.59 -12.73 10.14
CA GLU A 336 22.66 -13.46 8.88
C GLU A 336 22.24 -14.92 9.01
N GLN A 337 22.73 -15.60 10.05
CA GLN A 337 22.40 -17.00 10.32
C GLN A 337 20.92 -17.15 10.64
N GLU A 338 20.38 -16.30 11.51
CA GLU A 338 18.99 -16.38 11.93
C GLU A 338 18.01 -16.00 10.82
N LEU A 339 18.32 -14.99 10.01
CA LEU A 339 17.55 -14.70 8.80
C LEU A 339 17.60 -15.86 7.82
N GLY A 340 18.78 -16.48 7.63
CA GLY A 340 18.92 -17.65 6.79
C GLY A 340 18.06 -18.83 7.24
N THR A 341 18.11 -19.16 8.54
CA THR A 341 17.26 -20.21 9.14
C THR A 341 15.78 -19.88 9.04
N TRP A 342 15.39 -18.63 9.27
CA TRP A 342 14.00 -18.22 9.12
C TRP A 342 13.52 -18.32 7.68
N ILE A 343 14.29 -17.86 6.70
CA ILE A 343 13.92 -17.99 5.29
C ILE A 343 13.80 -19.47 4.92
N TRP A 344 14.78 -20.31 5.26
CA TRP A 344 14.85 -21.73 4.90
C TRP A 344 14.16 -22.69 5.87
N SER A 345 13.25 -22.20 6.67
CA SER A 345 12.57 -23.07 7.62
C SER A 345 11.83 -24.20 6.89
N ASN A 346 11.89 -25.41 7.43
CA ASN A 346 11.33 -26.62 6.80
C ASN A 346 9.79 -26.58 6.66
N ASP A 347 9.13 -25.67 7.35
CA ASP A 347 7.69 -25.42 7.28
C ASP A 347 7.29 -24.46 6.14
N ALA A 348 8.25 -23.78 5.51
CA ALA A 348 8.01 -22.84 4.41
C ALA A 348 8.20 -23.53 3.06
N ASP A 349 7.19 -23.38 2.18
CA ASP A 349 7.32 -23.78 0.78
C ASP A 349 8.16 -22.78 -0.04
N LEU A 350 8.40 -23.09 -1.31
CA LEU A 350 9.26 -22.29 -2.18
C LEU A 350 8.72 -20.86 -2.39
N VAL A 351 7.41 -20.69 -2.49
CA VAL A 351 6.76 -19.38 -2.65
C VAL A 351 6.94 -18.56 -1.38
N GLU A 352 6.70 -19.16 -0.21
CA GLU A 352 6.88 -18.48 1.07
C GLU A 352 8.34 -18.08 1.30
N ARG A 353 9.31 -18.93 0.91
CA ARG A 353 10.75 -18.60 0.98
C ARG A 353 11.10 -17.36 0.15
N GLU A 354 10.58 -17.26 -1.07
CA GLU A 354 10.77 -16.09 -1.92
C GLU A 354 10.16 -14.82 -1.29
N ILE A 355 8.96 -14.92 -0.72
CA ILE A 355 8.32 -13.80 -0.02
C ILE A 355 9.16 -13.41 1.20
N ARG A 356 9.62 -14.36 2.03
CA ARG A 356 10.46 -14.08 3.21
C ARG A 356 11.74 -13.36 2.79
N LEU A 357 12.42 -13.84 1.73
CA LEU A 357 13.62 -13.19 1.18
C LEU A 357 13.33 -11.77 0.68
N ALA A 358 12.22 -11.56 -0.02
CA ALA A 358 11.80 -10.24 -0.47
C ALA A 358 11.58 -9.28 0.71
N ILE A 359 10.93 -9.74 1.78
CA ILE A 359 10.71 -8.95 3.00
C ILE A 359 12.03 -8.60 3.71
N VAL A 360 12.98 -9.55 3.80
CA VAL A 360 14.33 -9.23 4.33
C VAL A 360 15.00 -8.16 3.48
N ARG A 361 14.93 -8.27 2.16
CA ARG A 361 15.48 -7.27 1.24
C ARG A 361 14.84 -5.90 1.47
N GLU A 362 13.52 -5.82 1.56
CA GLU A 362 12.83 -4.55 1.80
C GLU A 362 13.22 -3.90 3.13
N ILE A 363 13.29 -4.67 4.21
CA ILE A 363 13.53 -4.13 5.55
C ILE A 363 15.01 -3.83 5.79
N TRP A 364 15.90 -4.75 5.41
CA TRP A 364 17.31 -4.64 5.78
C TRP A 364 18.09 -3.78 4.78
N LEU A 365 17.91 -4.05 3.47
CA LEU A 365 18.63 -3.34 2.43
C LEU A 365 18.01 -1.96 2.20
N TYR A 366 16.72 -1.89 1.92
CA TYR A 366 16.04 -0.63 1.57
C TYR A 366 15.55 0.18 2.77
N GLY A 367 15.47 -0.42 3.95
CA GLY A 367 15.06 0.26 5.19
C GLY A 367 16.18 1.05 5.89
N SER A 368 17.42 0.98 5.42
CA SER A 368 18.56 1.71 6.00
C SER A 368 18.99 2.89 5.14
N SER A 369 19.38 3.98 5.79
CA SER A 369 20.07 5.13 5.16
C SER A 369 21.59 5.09 5.34
N LYS A 370 22.11 4.12 6.09
CA LYS A 370 23.53 4.01 6.44
C LYS A 370 24.29 3.18 5.40
N PRO A 371 25.31 3.73 4.70
CA PRO A 371 26.02 3.03 3.63
C PRO A 371 26.65 1.70 4.06
N GLU A 372 27.19 1.62 5.28
CA GLU A 372 27.80 0.40 5.82
C GLU A 372 26.78 -0.72 6.03
N VAL A 373 25.55 -0.38 6.45
CA VAL A 373 24.46 -1.34 6.62
C VAL A 373 23.95 -1.79 5.25
N ILE A 374 23.79 -0.86 4.31
CA ILE A 374 23.37 -1.16 2.94
C ILE A 374 24.36 -2.12 2.26
N ARG A 375 25.67 -1.86 2.35
CA ARG A 375 26.71 -2.74 1.78
C ARG A 375 26.67 -4.13 2.39
N ARG A 376 26.54 -4.21 3.71
CA ARG A 376 26.43 -5.49 4.44
C ARG A 376 25.22 -6.28 3.95
N ALA A 377 24.03 -5.67 3.98
CA ALA A 377 22.79 -6.30 3.56
C ALA A 377 22.86 -6.74 2.09
N PHE A 378 23.38 -5.88 1.22
CA PHE A 378 23.53 -6.17 -0.21
C PHE A 378 24.43 -7.39 -0.44
N ASN A 379 25.64 -7.38 0.13
CA ASN A 379 26.60 -8.47 -0.03
C ASN A 379 26.04 -9.81 0.47
N TRP A 380 25.38 -9.79 1.64
CA TRP A 380 24.76 -10.99 2.18
C TRP A 380 23.62 -11.48 1.30
N LEU A 381 22.69 -10.61 0.89
CA LEU A 381 21.56 -10.97 0.02
C LEU A 381 22.04 -11.52 -1.32
N THR A 382 23.05 -10.90 -1.94
CA THR A 382 23.62 -11.40 -3.20
C THR A 382 24.21 -12.79 -3.01
N TYR A 383 25.04 -13.00 -1.98
CA TYR A 383 25.62 -14.32 -1.68
C TYR A 383 24.54 -15.36 -1.37
N PHE A 384 23.54 -14.98 -0.56
CA PHE A 384 22.45 -15.86 -0.16
C PHE A 384 21.60 -16.28 -1.36
N SER A 385 21.25 -15.36 -2.26
CA SER A 385 20.51 -15.66 -3.48
C SER A 385 21.32 -16.49 -4.49
N THR A 386 22.64 -16.28 -4.61
CA THR A 386 23.46 -17.09 -5.53
C THR A 386 23.70 -18.51 -5.04
N ASN A 387 23.59 -18.75 -3.74
CA ASN A 387 23.72 -20.07 -3.12
C ASN A 387 22.36 -20.68 -2.78
N LEU A 388 21.27 -20.21 -3.41
CA LEU A 388 19.99 -20.91 -3.46
C LEU A 388 20.25 -22.27 -4.13
N ASP A 389 20.36 -23.34 -3.33
CA ASP A 389 20.54 -24.70 -3.81
C ASP A 389 19.30 -25.09 -4.65
N PRO A 390 19.43 -25.40 -5.96
CA PRO A 390 18.30 -25.80 -6.79
C PRO A 390 17.79 -27.23 -6.47
N SER A 391 18.39 -27.92 -5.48
CA SER A 391 18.27 -29.36 -5.30
C SER A 391 17.50 -29.82 -4.05
N ILE A 392 16.79 -28.93 -3.34
CA ILE A 392 15.93 -29.30 -2.18
C ILE A 392 14.46 -29.10 -2.52
#